data_AF-A0A2V2SR00-F1
#
_entry.id   AF-A0A2V2SR00-F1
#
_cell.length_a   1.000
_cell.length_b   1.000
_cell.length_c   1.000
_cell.angle_alpha   90.00
_cell.angle_beta   90.00
_cell.angle_gamma   90.00
#
_symmetry.space_group_name_H-M   'P 1'
#
loop_
_entity.id
_entity.type
_entity.pdbx_description
1 polymer ?
#
loop_
_entity_poly.entity_id
_entity_poly.type
_entity_poly.pdbx_seq_one_letter_code
_entity_poly.pdbx_strand_id
1 'polypeptide(L)'
;LIFIAFHGEQKTEAHAGHGISHWLPLSVLIVLSTFVGALITPPLSGVLPESAGHAGGEAQHSLEIASGAIALAGILLAGLLFLGKRRFVSALAKSAPGRFFGTWWYHAWGFDWLYDKLFVKPYLLICRLLGRDPIDQTLVLVPLSARGGHTLLSLTENGRLRWYAASLVGGAVLLLALLLA
;
A
#
# COMPACT_ATOMS: atom_id res chain seq x y z
N LEU A 1 8.41 11.63 -22.07
CA LEU A 1 9.19 12.36 -21.04
C LEU A 1 10.44 13.02 -21.61
N ILE A 2 11.27 12.31 -22.38
CA ILE A 2 12.56 12.82 -22.93
C ILE A 2 12.41 14.19 -23.63
N PHE A 3 11.48 14.34 -24.57
CA PHE A 3 11.27 15.62 -25.26
C PHE A 3 10.76 16.74 -24.34
N ILE A 4 10.01 16.42 -23.29
CA ILE A 4 9.49 17.41 -22.35
C ILE A 4 10.60 17.88 -21.40
N ALA A 5 11.45 16.95 -20.95
CA ALA A 5 12.52 17.21 -19.99
C ALA A 5 13.72 17.93 -20.62
N PHE A 6 14.11 17.56 -21.85
CA PHE A 6 15.34 18.05 -22.49
C PHE A 6 15.11 19.05 -23.64
N HIS A 7 13.93 19.08 -24.27
CA HIS A 7 13.70 19.82 -25.52
C HIS A 7 12.59 20.88 -25.40
N GLY A 8 12.70 21.76 -24.41
CA GLY A 8 11.79 22.89 -24.21
C GLY A 8 12.47 24.08 -23.55
N GLU A 9 11.68 25.10 -23.22
CA GLU A 9 12.18 26.24 -22.45
C GLU A 9 12.75 25.76 -21.10
N GLN A 10 13.99 26.15 -20.83
CA GLN A 10 14.67 25.84 -19.59
C GLN A 10 13.99 26.61 -18.44
N LYS A 11 13.30 25.87 -17.57
CA LYS A 11 12.62 26.45 -16.40
C LYS A 11 13.52 26.58 -15.17
N THR A 12 14.63 25.84 -15.14
CA THR A 12 15.55 25.72 -14.01
C THR A 12 16.98 25.57 -14.52
N GLU A 13 17.95 26.18 -13.86
CA GLU A 13 19.36 25.97 -14.18
C GLU A 13 19.83 24.58 -13.74
N ALA A 14 20.13 23.72 -14.71
CA ALA A 14 20.64 22.38 -14.48
C ALA A 14 22.18 22.43 -14.45
N HIS A 15 22.77 21.79 -13.45
CA HIS A 15 24.21 21.62 -13.31
C HIS A 15 24.60 20.20 -13.67
N ALA A 16 25.73 20.03 -14.37
CA ALA A 16 26.21 18.71 -14.75
C ALA A 16 26.72 17.94 -13.51
N GLY A 17 26.39 16.64 -13.45
CA GLY A 17 26.99 15.75 -12.46
C GLY A 17 28.47 15.55 -12.76
N HIS A 18 29.32 15.65 -11.74
CA HIS A 18 30.76 15.49 -11.87
C HIS A 18 31.26 14.34 -10.99
N GLY A 19 32.31 13.65 -11.46
CA GLY A 19 33.00 12.59 -10.72
C GLY A 19 32.94 11.21 -11.38
N ILE A 20 33.93 10.37 -11.04
CA ILE A 20 34.08 9.02 -11.58
C ILE A 20 32.86 8.15 -11.20
N SER A 21 32.36 8.27 -9.97
CA SER A 21 31.17 7.56 -9.49
C SER A 21 29.87 7.95 -10.21
N HIS A 22 29.88 9.06 -10.98
CA HIS A 22 28.73 9.46 -11.80
C HIS A 22 28.86 8.95 -13.25
N TRP A 23 29.98 9.25 -13.92
CA TRP A 23 30.12 8.94 -15.34
C TRP A 23 30.44 7.46 -15.63
N LEU A 24 31.15 6.77 -14.73
CA LEU A 24 31.53 5.36 -14.94
C LEU A 24 30.31 4.42 -14.96
N PRO A 25 29.41 4.43 -13.96
CA PRO A 25 28.21 3.60 -14.03
C PRO A 25 27.32 3.96 -15.23
N LEU A 26 27.17 5.25 -15.52
CA LEU A 26 26.35 5.70 -16.64
C LEU A 26 26.90 5.24 -18.00
N SER A 27 28.22 5.30 -18.18
CA SER A 27 28.88 4.87 -19.42
C SER A 27 28.76 3.37 -19.63
N VAL A 28 28.97 2.58 -18.57
CA VAL A 28 28.77 1.13 -18.63
C VAL A 28 27.33 0.80 -19.00
N LEU A 29 26.35 1.43 -18.35
CA LEU A 29 24.93 1.22 -18.65
C LEU A 29 24.57 1.65 -20.09
N ILE A 30 25.12 2.77 -20.58
CA ILE A 30 24.89 3.22 -21.96
C ILE A 30 25.43 2.18 -22.94
N VAL A 31 26.66 1.69 -22.77
CA VAL A 31 27.24 0.68 -23.67
C VAL A 31 26.40 -0.59 -23.65
N LEU A 32 26.03 -1.09 -22.47
CA LEU A 32 25.21 -2.30 -22.34
C LEU A 32 23.76 -2.13 -22.82
N SER A 33 23.22 -0.90 -22.83
CA SER A 33 21.86 -0.63 -23.34
C SER A 33 21.77 -0.56 -24.87
N THR A 34 22.89 -0.69 -25.60
CA THR A 34 22.92 -0.72 -27.07
C THR A 34 22.88 -2.16 -27.61
N PHE A 35 23.18 -2.34 -28.90
CA PHE A 35 23.35 -3.65 -29.52
C PHE A 35 24.43 -4.50 -28.86
N VAL A 36 25.40 -3.90 -28.15
CA VAL A 36 26.45 -4.62 -27.42
C VAL A 36 25.86 -5.49 -26.32
N GLY A 37 24.81 -5.03 -25.62
CA GLY A 37 24.13 -5.84 -24.61
C GLY A 37 23.43 -7.06 -25.19
N ALA A 38 22.95 -6.98 -26.44
CA ALA A 38 22.30 -8.09 -27.12
C ALA A 38 23.27 -9.23 -27.47
N LEU A 39 24.59 -8.96 -27.46
CA LEU A 39 25.61 -10.00 -27.62
C LEU A 39 25.72 -10.93 -26.40
N ILE A 40 25.21 -10.49 -25.25
CA ILE A 40 25.21 -11.27 -24.02
C ILE A 40 23.91 -12.09 -23.96
N THR A 41 23.99 -13.35 -24.37
CA THR A 41 22.85 -14.27 -24.32
C THR A 41 22.90 -15.13 -23.07
N PRO A 42 21.83 -15.19 -22.26
CA PRO A 42 21.79 -16.06 -21.11
C PRO A 42 21.67 -17.53 -21.56
N PRO A 43 22.47 -18.47 -21.02
CA PRO A 43 22.45 -19.88 -21.43
C PRO A 43 21.24 -20.61 -20.87
N LEU A 44 20.06 -20.35 -21.44
CA LEU A 44 18.76 -20.87 -20.99
C LEU A 44 18.22 -22.02 -21.87
N SER A 45 19.01 -22.48 -22.83
CA SER A 45 18.63 -23.49 -23.84
C SER A 45 18.23 -24.86 -23.26
N GLY A 46 18.55 -25.14 -21.99
CA GLY A 46 18.23 -26.41 -21.33
C GLY A 46 17.16 -26.36 -20.23
N VAL A 47 16.60 -25.17 -19.92
CA VAL A 47 15.70 -24.99 -18.75
C VAL A 47 14.28 -24.61 -19.15
N LEU A 48 14.10 -23.98 -20.32
CA LEU A 48 12.80 -23.53 -20.80
C LEU A 48 12.36 -24.34 -22.04
N PRO A 49 11.06 -24.68 -22.17
CA PRO A 49 10.54 -25.22 -23.42
C PRO A 49 10.81 -24.23 -24.55
N GLU A 50 11.21 -24.72 -25.72
CA GLU A 50 11.52 -23.86 -26.86
C GLU A 50 10.32 -22.95 -27.16
N SER A 51 10.58 -21.65 -27.16
CA SER A 51 9.54 -20.65 -27.39
C SER A 51 8.94 -20.82 -28.79
N ALA A 52 7.64 -20.56 -28.93
CA ALA A 52 6.90 -20.58 -30.20
C ALA A 52 7.49 -19.70 -31.31
N GLY A 53 8.47 -18.85 -30.98
CA GLY A 53 9.23 -18.06 -31.94
C GLY A 53 10.17 -18.88 -32.81
N HIS A 54 10.70 -20.04 -32.40
CA HIS A 54 11.72 -20.78 -33.16
C HIS A 54 11.20 -21.50 -34.43
N ALA A 55 9.88 -21.65 -34.60
CA ALA A 55 9.29 -22.51 -35.63
C ALA A 55 8.81 -21.78 -36.93
N GLY A 56 9.09 -20.49 -37.12
CA GLY A 56 8.51 -19.73 -38.24
C GLY A 56 9.48 -18.75 -38.92
N GLY A 57 10.36 -19.26 -39.79
CA GLY A 57 11.40 -18.49 -40.48
C GLY A 57 10.92 -17.30 -41.35
N GLU A 58 9.63 -17.23 -41.72
CA GLU A 58 9.08 -16.06 -42.43
C GLU A 58 8.26 -15.12 -41.52
N ALA A 59 7.58 -15.65 -40.52
CA ALA A 59 6.77 -14.85 -39.60
C ALA A 59 7.62 -14.02 -38.63
N GLN A 60 8.81 -14.50 -38.27
CA GLN A 60 9.76 -13.77 -37.40
C GLN A 60 10.18 -12.43 -38.02
N HIS A 61 10.63 -12.43 -39.28
CA HIS A 61 11.09 -11.22 -39.94
C HIS A 61 9.98 -10.19 -40.15
N SER A 62 8.75 -10.64 -40.47
CA SER A 62 7.60 -9.75 -40.57
C SER A 62 7.25 -9.08 -39.23
N LEU A 63 7.30 -9.85 -38.13
CA LEU A 63 7.06 -9.34 -36.78
C LEU A 63 8.15 -8.37 -36.33
N GLU A 64 9.42 -8.65 -36.63
CA GLU A 64 10.55 -7.76 -36.33
C GLU A 64 10.41 -6.42 -37.05
N ILE A 65 10.12 -6.44 -38.36
CA ILE A 65 9.92 -5.23 -39.17
C ILE A 65 8.72 -4.44 -38.66
N ALA A 66 7.60 -5.11 -38.37
CA ALA A 66 6.41 -4.45 -37.84
C ALA A 66 6.68 -3.80 -36.47
N SER A 67 7.38 -4.50 -35.58
CA SER A 67 7.78 -3.98 -34.26
C SER A 67 8.68 -2.74 -34.39
N GLY A 68 9.70 -2.82 -35.24
CA GLY A 68 10.61 -1.70 -35.52
C GLY A 68 9.88 -0.50 -36.12
N ALA A 69 8.97 -0.73 -37.07
CA ALA A 69 8.15 0.32 -37.68
C ALA A 69 7.24 1.01 -36.67
N ILE A 70 6.58 0.25 -35.79
CA ILE A 70 5.72 0.79 -34.72
C ILE A 70 6.56 1.62 -33.73
N ALA A 71 7.74 1.13 -33.35
CA ALA A 71 8.64 1.86 -32.45
C ALA A 71 9.10 3.20 -33.07
N LEU A 72 9.53 3.20 -34.33
CA LEU A 72 9.93 4.41 -35.05
C LEU A 72 8.75 5.38 -35.21
N ALA A 73 7.58 4.88 -35.60
CA ALA A 73 6.36 5.67 -35.71
C ALA A 73 5.98 6.32 -34.36
N GLY A 74 6.11 5.58 -33.25
CA GLY A 74 5.86 6.09 -31.91
C GLY A 74 6.80 7.24 -31.53
N ILE A 75 8.10 7.12 -31.83
CA ILE A 75 9.09 8.16 -31.55
C ILE A 75 8.82 9.40 -32.41
N LEU A 76 8.55 9.22 -33.72
CA LEU A 76 8.23 10.32 -34.64
C LEU A 76 6.96 11.05 -34.21
N LEU A 77 5.90 10.32 -33.88
CA LEU A 77 4.63 10.88 -33.43
C LEU A 77 4.80 11.63 -32.10
N ALA A 78 5.54 11.07 -31.15
CA ALA A 78 5.89 11.76 -29.92
C ALA A 78 6.68 13.06 -30.19
N GLY A 79 7.62 13.03 -31.13
CA GLY A 79 8.37 14.20 -31.54
C GLY A 79 7.47 15.30 -32.10
N LEU A 80 6.61 14.95 -33.06
CA LEU A 80 5.65 15.87 -33.69
C LEU A 80 4.68 16.50 -32.67
N LEU A 81 4.21 15.72 -31.70
CA LEU A 81 3.28 16.21 -30.68
C LEU A 81 3.94 17.11 -29.63
N PHE A 82 5.21 16.85 -29.26
CA PHE A 82 5.84 17.48 -28.09
C PHE A 82 6.96 18.50 -28.38
N LEU A 83 7.64 18.46 -29.53
CA LEU A 83 8.66 19.48 -29.88
C LEU A 83 8.05 20.81 -30.35
N GLY A 84 6.85 20.79 -30.92
CA GLY A 84 6.18 22.00 -31.42
C GLY A 84 5.46 22.81 -30.33
N LYS A 85 4.47 23.61 -30.73
CA LYS A 85 3.69 24.48 -29.82
C LYS A 85 2.76 23.73 -28.83
N ARG A 86 2.78 22.40 -28.80
CA ARG A 86 1.95 21.49 -27.98
C ARG A 86 0.44 21.81 -27.98
N ARG A 87 -0.06 22.62 -28.93
CA ARG A 87 -1.43 23.16 -28.93
C ARG A 87 -2.47 22.05 -28.97
N PHE A 88 -2.28 21.06 -29.85
CA PHE A 88 -3.17 19.92 -29.97
C PHE A 88 -3.24 19.09 -28.69
N VAL A 89 -2.08 18.71 -28.13
CA VAL A 89 -2.00 17.95 -26.86
C VAL A 89 -2.64 18.74 -25.73
N SER A 90 -2.39 20.05 -25.64
CA SER A 90 -2.98 20.91 -24.60
C SER A 90 -4.49 21.08 -24.75
N ALA A 91 -5.00 21.13 -25.98
CA ALA A 91 -6.43 21.22 -26.26
C ALA A 91 -7.14 19.90 -25.93
N LEU A 92 -6.53 18.76 -26.30
CA LEU A 92 -7.05 17.44 -25.96
C LEU A 92 -7.02 17.21 -24.45
N ALA A 93 -5.95 17.57 -23.76
CA ALA A 93 -5.86 17.49 -22.30
C ALA A 93 -6.89 18.38 -21.59
N LYS A 94 -7.28 19.50 -22.20
CA LYS A 94 -8.35 20.38 -21.69
C LYS A 94 -9.76 19.90 -22.05
N SER A 95 -9.93 18.90 -22.90
CA SER A 95 -11.24 18.32 -23.21
C SER A 95 -11.78 17.50 -22.03
N ALA A 96 -13.10 17.35 -21.94
CA ALA A 96 -13.73 16.51 -20.91
C ALA A 96 -13.21 15.05 -20.90
N PRO A 97 -13.15 14.32 -22.03
CA PRO A 97 -12.59 12.97 -22.03
C PRO A 97 -11.07 12.97 -21.74
N GLY A 98 -10.31 13.94 -22.26
CA GLY A 98 -8.87 14.02 -22.01
C GLY A 98 -8.53 14.29 -20.55
N ARG A 99 -9.31 15.11 -19.85
CA ARG A 99 -9.18 15.28 -18.39
C ARG A 99 -9.55 14.02 -17.64
N PHE A 100 -10.63 13.34 -18.02
CA PHE A 100 -11.07 12.12 -17.35
C PHE A 100 -10.02 11.02 -17.44
N PHE A 101 -9.58 10.65 -18.65
CA PHE A 101 -8.54 9.64 -18.84
C PHE A 101 -7.18 10.09 -18.30
N GLY A 102 -6.85 11.37 -18.44
CA GLY A 102 -5.63 11.95 -17.87
C GLY A 102 -5.57 11.78 -16.35
N THR A 103 -6.63 12.15 -15.63
CA THR A 103 -6.72 11.98 -14.17
C THR A 103 -6.77 10.50 -13.79
N TRP A 104 -7.50 9.67 -14.52
CA TRP A 104 -7.64 8.25 -14.20
C TRP A 104 -6.31 7.49 -14.34
N TRP A 105 -5.58 7.70 -15.44
CA TRP A 105 -4.25 7.10 -15.62
C TRP A 105 -3.22 7.69 -14.67
N TYR A 106 -3.33 8.99 -14.34
CA TYR A 106 -2.45 9.63 -13.36
C TYR A 106 -2.58 9.01 -11.97
N HIS A 107 -3.80 8.63 -11.55
CA HIS A 107 -4.04 7.94 -10.28
C HIS A 107 -3.82 6.42 -10.35
N ALA A 108 -2.95 5.93 -11.26
CA ALA A 108 -2.66 4.50 -11.42
C ALA A 108 -3.93 3.64 -11.52
N TRP A 109 -4.91 4.09 -12.32
CA TRP A 109 -6.23 3.47 -12.48
C TRP A 109 -7.12 3.47 -11.22
N GLY A 110 -6.69 4.11 -10.13
CA GLY A 110 -7.36 4.13 -8.84
C GLY A 110 -7.00 2.94 -7.94
N PHE A 111 -5.98 2.15 -8.30
CA PHE A 111 -5.55 1.01 -7.48
C PHE A 111 -5.04 1.43 -6.10
N ASP A 112 -4.35 2.57 -6.01
CA ASP A 112 -3.89 3.09 -4.72
C ASP A 112 -5.06 3.38 -3.77
N TRP A 113 -6.14 3.97 -4.29
CA TRP A 113 -7.36 4.22 -3.52
C TRP A 113 -8.05 2.92 -3.11
N LEU A 114 -8.10 1.94 -4.02
CA LEU A 114 -8.68 0.64 -3.76
C LEU A 114 -7.91 -0.08 -2.65
N TYR A 115 -6.58 -0.08 -2.74
CA TYR A 115 -5.70 -0.71 -1.76
C TYR A 115 -5.82 -0.05 -0.38
N ASP A 116 -5.80 1.29 -0.34
CA ASP A 116 -5.96 2.04 0.90
C ASP A 116 -7.31 1.75 1.58
N LYS A 117 -8.39 1.65 0.79
CA LYS A 117 -9.73 1.38 1.31
C LYS A 117 -9.93 -0.08 1.72
N LEU A 118 -9.38 -1.03 0.98
CA LEU A 118 -9.61 -2.46 1.19
C LEU A 118 -8.67 -3.08 2.22
N PHE A 119 -7.43 -2.61 2.30
CA PHE A 119 -6.41 -3.20 3.16
C PHE A 119 -5.96 -2.26 4.27
N VAL A 120 -5.52 -1.05 3.92
CA VAL A 120 -4.88 -0.14 4.89
C VAL A 120 -5.87 0.32 5.96
N LYS A 121 -7.02 0.86 5.57
CA LYS A 121 -8.02 1.36 6.52
C LYS A 121 -8.60 0.28 7.44
N PRO A 122 -9.00 -0.90 6.93
CA PRO A 122 -9.47 -1.99 7.80
C PRO A 122 -8.39 -2.47 8.76
N TYR A 123 -7.15 -2.61 8.29
CA TYR A 123 -6.03 -2.98 9.15
C TYR A 123 -5.80 -1.96 10.28
N LEU A 124 -5.73 -0.67 9.94
CA LEU A 124 -5.56 0.39 10.93
C LEU A 124 -6.74 0.47 11.90
N LEU A 125 -7.96 0.18 11.44
CA LEU A 125 -9.15 0.12 12.29
C LEU A 125 -9.03 -1.02 13.30
N ILE A 126 -8.59 -2.22 12.87
CA ILE A 126 -8.32 -3.35 13.77
C ILE A 126 -7.24 -2.97 14.79
N CYS A 127 -6.14 -2.36 14.35
CA CYS A 127 -5.08 -1.91 15.24
C CYS A 127 -5.57 -0.88 16.27
N ARG A 128 -6.45 0.05 15.88
CA ARG A 128 -7.03 1.04 16.80
C ARG A 128 -8.00 0.42 17.79
N LEU A 129 -8.82 -0.56 17.35
CA LEU A 129 -9.73 -1.29 18.23
C LEU A 129 -8.95 -2.12 19.25
N LEU A 130 -7.89 -2.80 18.81
CA LEU A 130 -7.05 -3.63 19.67
C LEU A 130 -6.04 -2.82 20.51
N GLY A 131 -5.75 -1.58 20.13
CA GLY A 131 -4.81 -0.71 20.83
C GLY A 131 -5.24 -0.28 22.24
N ARG A 132 -6.51 -0.50 22.60
CA ARG A 132 -7.03 -0.31 23.96
C ARG A 132 -6.84 -1.54 24.86
N ASP A 133 -6.14 -2.55 24.36
CA ASP A 133 -5.91 -3.87 24.95
C ASP A 133 -7.15 -4.44 25.66
N PRO A 134 -8.05 -5.11 24.93
CA PRO A 134 -9.25 -5.70 25.53
C PRO A 134 -8.90 -6.72 26.63
N ILE A 135 -7.72 -7.34 26.58
CA ILE A 135 -7.30 -8.31 27.58
C ILE A 135 -7.01 -7.61 28.89
N ASP A 136 -6.25 -6.51 28.87
CA ASP A 136 -5.95 -5.71 30.07
C ASP A 136 -7.24 -5.22 30.74
N GLN A 137 -8.21 -4.72 29.95
CA GLN A 137 -9.51 -4.29 30.49
C GLN A 137 -10.28 -5.40 31.19
N THR A 138 -10.27 -6.62 30.64
CA THR A 138 -10.92 -7.77 31.29
C THR A 138 -10.21 -8.19 32.58
N LEU A 139 -8.89 -8.07 32.64
CA LEU A 139 -8.12 -8.34 33.85
C LEU A 139 -8.39 -7.31 34.95
N VAL A 140 -8.61 -6.04 34.60
CA VAL A 140 -8.96 -4.96 35.54
C VAL A 140 -10.35 -5.17 36.19
N LEU A 141 -11.26 -5.92 35.56
CA LEU A 141 -12.57 -6.23 36.15
C LEU A 141 -12.45 -7.06 37.45
N VAL A 142 -11.45 -7.93 37.54
CA VAL A 142 -11.25 -8.79 38.73
C VAL A 142 -10.97 -7.95 39.99
N PRO A 143 -9.94 -7.09 40.05
CA PRO A 143 -9.70 -6.27 41.23
C PRO A 143 -10.81 -5.24 41.48
N LEU A 144 -11.48 -4.74 40.43
CA LEU A 144 -12.64 -3.85 40.60
C LEU A 144 -13.79 -4.55 41.31
N SER A 145 -14.12 -5.78 40.91
CA SER A 145 -15.17 -6.57 41.55
C SER A 145 -14.83 -6.90 43.00
N ALA A 146 -13.58 -7.28 43.28
CA ALA A 146 -13.09 -7.52 44.63
C ALA A 146 -13.17 -6.27 45.52
N ARG A 147 -12.76 -5.10 45.00
CA ARG A 147 -12.86 -3.82 45.71
C ARG A 147 -14.31 -3.40 45.95
N GLY A 148 -15.18 -3.60 44.97
CA GLY A 148 -16.63 -3.36 45.11
C GLY A 148 -17.22 -4.23 46.21
N GLY A 149 -16.93 -5.54 46.20
CA GLY A 149 -17.34 -6.47 47.24
C GLY A 149 -16.81 -6.08 48.62
N HIS A 150 -15.53 -5.73 48.73
CA HIS A 150 -14.94 -5.24 49.98
C HIS A 150 -15.64 -3.98 50.50
N THR A 151 -15.94 -3.03 49.62
CA THR A 151 -16.63 -1.78 49.99
C THR A 151 -18.03 -2.09 50.53
N LEU A 152 -18.80 -2.92 49.83
CA LEU A 152 -20.15 -3.33 50.26
C LEU A 152 -20.12 -4.07 51.61
N LEU A 153 -19.18 -4.99 51.79
CA LEU A 153 -19.02 -5.71 53.06
C LEU A 153 -18.56 -4.77 54.18
N SER A 154 -17.67 -3.83 53.92
CA SER A 154 -17.21 -2.87 54.92
C SER A 154 -18.34 -1.96 55.43
N LEU A 155 -19.36 -1.67 54.61
CA LEU A 155 -20.55 -0.91 55.02
C LEU A 155 -21.40 -1.67 56.04
N THR A 156 -21.32 -3.00 56.10
CA THR A 156 -22.06 -3.79 57.09
C THR A 156 -21.44 -3.71 58.49
N GLU A 157 -20.15 -3.40 58.59
CA GLU A 157 -19.39 -3.24 59.83
C GLU A 157 -19.47 -1.79 60.35
N ASN A 158 -20.68 -1.33 60.64
CA ASN A 158 -20.96 0.07 61.02
C ASN A 158 -20.80 0.36 62.53
N GLY A 159 -20.28 -0.58 63.33
CA GLY A 159 -20.02 -0.42 64.76
C GLY A 159 -21.27 -0.32 65.65
N ARG A 160 -22.48 -0.54 65.11
CA ARG A 160 -23.73 -0.46 65.89
C ARG A 160 -24.09 -1.81 66.49
N LEU A 161 -23.97 -1.96 67.81
CA LEU A 161 -24.34 -3.18 68.56
C LEU A 161 -25.72 -3.76 68.21
N ARG A 162 -26.72 -2.90 67.95
CA ARG A 162 -28.08 -3.33 67.54
C ARG A 162 -28.09 -4.06 66.20
N TRP A 163 -27.23 -3.67 65.27
CA TRP A 163 -27.13 -4.28 63.94
C TRP A 163 -26.48 -5.66 64.01
N TYR A 164 -25.45 -5.82 64.85
CA TYR A 164 -24.84 -7.13 65.11
C TYR A 164 -25.79 -8.12 65.77
N ALA A 165 -26.58 -7.66 66.75
CA ALA A 165 -27.60 -8.52 67.37
C ALA A 165 -28.65 -9.00 66.34
N ALA A 166 -29.10 -8.10 65.47
CA ALA A 166 -30.05 -8.42 64.41
C ALA A 166 -29.45 -9.38 63.35
N SER A 167 -28.20 -9.19 62.95
CA SER A 167 -27.53 -10.06 61.97
C SER A 167 -27.29 -11.48 62.52
N LEU A 168 -26.97 -11.61 63.80
CA LEU A 168 -26.74 -12.89 64.47
C LEU A 168 -28.04 -13.70 64.62
N VAL A 169 -29.13 -13.07 65.06
CA VAL A 169 -30.46 -13.70 65.10
C VAL A 169 -30.94 -14.06 63.70
N GLY A 170 -30.78 -13.14 62.72
CA GLY A 170 -31.12 -13.38 61.33
C GLY A 170 -30.37 -14.58 60.74
N GLY A 171 -29.05 -14.65 60.97
CA GLY A 171 -28.21 -15.77 60.55
C GLY A 171 -28.62 -17.10 61.17
N ALA A 172 -28.96 -17.12 62.47
CA ALA A 172 -29.43 -18.32 63.15
C ALA A 172 -30.78 -18.83 62.59
N VAL A 173 -31.73 -17.92 62.33
CA VAL A 173 -33.01 -18.28 61.70
C VAL A 173 -32.79 -18.83 60.30
N LEU A 174 -31.90 -18.20 59.52
CA LEU A 174 -31.59 -18.63 58.15
C LEU A 174 -30.92 -20.01 58.12
N LEU A 175 -30.00 -20.27 59.05
CA LEU A 175 -29.39 -21.59 59.21
C LEU A 175 -30.42 -22.65 59.61
N LEU A 176 -31.29 -22.37 60.58
CA LEU A 176 -32.37 -23.30 60.96
C LEU A 176 -33.31 -23.56 59.78
N ALA A 177 -33.68 -22.53 59.03
CA ALA A 177 -34.50 -22.67 57.83
C ALA A 177 -33.83 -23.51 56.75
N LEU A 178 -32.52 -23.36 56.52
CA LEU A 178 -31.75 -24.16 55.56
C LEU A 178 -31.61 -25.63 56.01
N LEU A 179 -31.54 -25.88 57.32
CA LEU A 179 -31.37 -27.21 57.90
C LEU A 179 -32.71 -27.98 58.01
N LEU A 180 -33.82 -27.24 58.11
CA LEU A 180 -35.19 -27.76 58.12
C LEU A 180 -35.82 -27.84 56.72
N ALA A 181 -35.19 -27.24 55.70
CA ALA A 181 -35.56 -27.35 54.29
C ALA A 181 -34.89 -28.57 53.64
#